data_AF-A0A1E7LSG4-F1
#
_entry.id   AF-A0A1E7LSG4-F1
#
_cell.length_a   1.000
_cell.length_b   1.000
_cell.length_c   1.000
_cell.angle_alpha   90.00
_cell.angle_beta   90.00
_cell.angle_gamma   90.00
#
_symmetry.space_group_name_H-M   'P 1'
#
loop_
_entity.id
_entity.type
_entity.pdbx_description
1 polymer ?
#
loop_
_entity_poly.entity_id
_entity_poly.type
_entity_poly.pdbx_seq_one_letter_code
_entity_poly.pdbx_strand_id
1 'polypeptide(L)'
;MTTPENAPAVAAGKAAAPASAPVAAATHAPAPQTTPAPTPDTGALRSLLPVLGAHRLTVLRTCLAALVDQAALVALVTLAAHTVGTAVIGHRAPSAATVGVLIGLVLLRALATWREMDLSHDLAYRVLAELRVRVFDGLARSAPARIAGRRSGDLASTALGDVEALEFFYAHAIAQLLASGLVFAAAATLLGILGPWLLLAVVPVALLLLWSPLLEARGRAERGARTRAALADLSAESTEAVDGLR
;
A
#
# COMPACT_ATOMS: atom_id res chain seq x y z
N MET A 1 11.20 63.93 48.40
CA MET A 1 10.73 63.79 47.01
C MET A 1 9.46 62.96 47.05
N THR A 2 8.32 63.67 47.03
CA THR A 2 6.98 63.28 46.55
C THR A 2 6.39 61.90 46.93
N THR A 3 5.41 61.94 47.83
CA THR A 3 4.13 61.18 47.88
C THR A 3 3.41 61.05 46.52
N PRO A 4 2.22 60.40 46.40
CA PRO A 4 1.63 59.20 47.04
C PRO A 4 1.14 58.21 45.93
N GLU A 5 0.31 57.17 46.09
CA GLU A 5 -1.15 57.26 46.28
C GLU A 5 -1.72 55.84 46.33
N ASN A 6 -2.44 55.57 47.41
CA ASN A 6 -3.25 54.38 47.63
C ASN A 6 -4.67 54.89 47.94
N ALA A 7 -5.67 54.18 47.39
CA ALA A 7 -7.13 54.29 47.61
C ALA A 7 -7.85 55.49 46.93
N PRO A 8 -9.13 55.36 46.47
CA PRO A 8 -10.21 54.65 47.19
C PRO A 8 -11.15 53.76 46.36
N ALA A 9 -11.90 52.95 47.12
CA ALA A 9 -13.09 52.25 46.70
C ALA A 9 -14.20 53.21 46.24
N VAL A 10 -14.89 52.86 45.15
CA VAL A 10 -16.23 53.36 44.84
C VAL A 10 -17.11 52.19 44.45
N ALA A 11 -18.07 51.90 45.33
CA ALA A 11 -19.24 51.11 45.02
C ALA A 11 -20.19 51.93 44.14
N ALA A 12 -20.66 51.37 43.02
CA ALA A 12 -21.88 51.82 42.36
C ALA A 12 -22.41 50.76 41.40
N GLY A 13 -23.69 50.44 41.52
CA GLY A 13 -24.52 50.12 40.35
C GLY A 13 -24.71 48.66 40.00
N LYS A 14 -25.55 47.96 40.78
CA LYS A 14 -26.28 46.77 40.33
C LYS A 14 -27.23 47.15 39.19
N ALA A 15 -26.82 46.93 37.94
CA ALA A 15 -27.70 46.98 36.77
C ALA A 15 -28.00 45.55 36.31
N ALA A 16 -29.27 45.17 36.43
CA ALA A 16 -29.79 43.89 35.97
C ALA A 16 -29.75 43.80 34.43
N ALA A 17 -29.28 42.67 33.91
CA ALA A 17 -29.42 42.27 32.52
C ALA A 17 -30.00 40.84 32.46
N PRO A 18 -30.82 40.53 31.43
CA PRO A 18 -31.95 39.60 31.55
C PRO A 18 -31.57 38.13 31.45
N ALA A 19 -32.43 37.30 32.04
CA ALA A 19 -32.39 35.85 32.00
C ALA A 19 -32.41 35.32 30.56
N SER A 20 -31.33 34.68 30.14
CA SER A 20 -31.29 33.83 28.96
C SER A 20 -32.01 32.51 29.25
N ALA A 21 -33.10 32.28 28.53
CA ALA A 21 -33.90 31.05 28.57
C ALA A 21 -33.06 29.79 28.24
N PRO A 22 -33.46 28.61 28.74
CA PRO A 22 -32.75 27.37 28.44
C PRO A 22 -32.98 27.00 26.96
N VAL A 23 -31.90 26.83 26.20
CA VAL A 23 -31.93 26.21 24.88
C VAL A 23 -32.45 24.78 25.06
N ALA A 24 -33.64 24.55 24.51
CA ALA A 24 -34.29 23.25 24.48
C ALA A 24 -33.35 22.18 23.92
N ALA A 25 -33.36 21.03 24.58
CA ALA A 25 -32.60 19.84 24.23
C ALA A 25 -32.70 19.53 22.73
N ALA A 26 -31.59 19.73 22.01
CA ALA A 26 -31.38 19.13 20.72
C ALA A 26 -31.38 17.60 20.94
N THR A 27 -32.41 16.97 20.41
CA THR A 27 -32.54 15.52 20.30
C THR A 27 -31.24 14.92 19.78
N HIS A 28 -30.61 14.06 20.58
CA HIS A 28 -29.48 13.24 20.16
C HIS A 28 -29.84 12.49 18.88
N ALA A 29 -29.30 12.92 17.74
CA ALA A 29 -29.18 12.08 16.58
C ALA A 29 -28.34 10.86 16.99
N PRO A 30 -28.80 9.62 16.74
CA PRO A 30 -28.02 8.44 17.10
C PRO A 30 -26.66 8.51 16.40
N ALA A 31 -25.59 8.40 17.18
CA ALA A 31 -24.22 8.37 16.67
C ALA A 31 -24.09 7.34 15.53
N PRO A 32 -23.31 7.62 14.47
CA PRO A 32 -23.09 6.69 13.38
C PRO A 32 -22.63 5.36 13.97
N GLN A 33 -23.42 4.30 13.75
CA GLN A 33 -23.09 2.96 14.18
C GLN A 33 -21.79 2.56 13.48
N THR A 34 -20.66 2.64 14.17
CA THR A 34 -19.39 2.10 13.70
C THR A 34 -19.50 0.59 13.75
N THR A 35 -20.02 0.00 12.67
CA THR A 35 -19.97 -1.45 12.50
C THR A 35 -18.50 -1.84 12.60
N PRO A 36 -18.11 -2.74 13.53
CA PRO A 36 -16.72 -3.13 13.67
C PRO A 36 -16.20 -3.62 12.31
N ALA A 37 -15.03 -3.11 11.93
CA ALA A 37 -14.42 -3.44 10.64
C ALA A 37 -14.31 -4.98 10.53
N PRO A 38 -14.81 -5.59 9.44
CA PRO A 38 -14.77 -7.04 9.27
C PRO A 38 -13.34 -7.54 9.39
N THR A 39 -13.12 -8.63 10.14
CA THR A 39 -11.80 -9.26 10.22
C THR A 39 -11.38 -9.75 8.85
N PRO A 40 -10.12 -9.54 8.43
CA PRO A 40 -9.65 -9.89 7.10
C PRO A 40 -9.77 -11.40 6.88
N ASP A 41 -10.74 -11.80 6.06
CA ASP A 41 -11.03 -13.19 5.78
C ASP A 41 -10.00 -13.73 4.78
N THR A 42 -9.07 -14.56 5.25
CA THR A 42 -7.91 -15.01 4.44
C THR A 42 -8.34 -15.85 3.23
N GLY A 43 -9.59 -16.35 3.22
CA GLY A 43 -10.21 -17.05 2.10
C GLY A 43 -10.52 -16.16 0.89
N ALA A 44 -10.72 -14.85 1.09
CA ALA A 44 -11.07 -13.91 0.01
C ALA A 44 -9.92 -13.71 -0.99
N LEU A 45 -8.67 -13.77 -0.55
CA LEU A 45 -7.51 -13.72 -1.46
C LEU A 45 -7.42 -14.96 -2.35
N ARG A 46 -7.80 -16.13 -1.83
CA ARG A 46 -7.78 -17.39 -2.60
C ARG A 46 -8.86 -17.44 -3.66
N SER A 47 -10.01 -16.79 -3.45
CA SER A 47 -11.08 -16.74 -4.45
C SER A 47 -10.78 -15.82 -5.63
N LEU A 48 -9.78 -14.94 -5.52
CA LEU A 48 -9.31 -14.05 -6.59
C LEU A 48 -8.27 -14.71 -7.52
N LEU A 49 -7.52 -15.70 -7.02
CA LEU A 49 -6.55 -16.48 -7.80
C LEU A 49 -7.10 -17.19 -9.05
N PRO A 50 -8.30 -17.81 -9.06
CA PRO A 50 -8.80 -18.50 -10.24
C PRO A 50 -9.05 -17.58 -11.44
N VAL A 51 -9.18 -16.26 -11.24
CA VAL A 51 -9.31 -15.29 -12.34
C VAL A 51 -8.04 -15.21 -13.19
N LEU A 52 -6.86 -15.40 -12.59
CA LEU A 52 -5.61 -15.51 -13.36
C LEU A 52 -5.56 -16.76 -14.24
N GLY A 53 -6.38 -17.78 -13.94
CA GLY A 53 -6.43 -19.04 -14.66
C GLY A 53 -6.84 -18.90 -16.13
N ALA A 54 -7.53 -17.81 -16.50
CA ALA A 54 -7.90 -17.49 -17.88
C ALA A 54 -6.71 -16.94 -18.70
N HIS A 55 -5.70 -16.38 -18.03
CA HIS A 55 -4.56 -15.69 -18.67
C HIS A 55 -3.21 -16.30 -18.31
N ARG A 56 -3.14 -17.63 -18.13
CA ARG A 56 -1.94 -18.36 -17.68
C ARG A 56 -0.66 -18.01 -18.44
N LEU A 57 -0.75 -17.83 -19.77
CA LEU A 57 0.41 -17.47 -20.57
C LEU A 57 0.92 -16.06 -20.29
N THR A 58 0.01 -15.09 -20.14
CA THR A 58 0.36 -13.71 -19.78
C THR A 58 0.95 -13.67 -18.37
N VAL A 59 0.32 -14.36 -17.41
CA VAL A 59 0.84 -14.50 -16.04
C VAL A 59 2.24 -15.09 -16.02
N LEU A 60 2.46 -16.17 -16.78
CA LEU A 60 3.78 -16.80 -16.89
C LEU A 60 4.81 -15.83 -17.47
N ARG A 61 4.47 -15.09 -18.53
CA ARG A 61 5.36 -14.07 -19.13
C ARG A 61 5.70 -12.97 -18.14
N THR A 62 4.74 -12.46 -17.38
CA THR A 62 4.97 -11.44 -16.35
C THR A 62 5.87 -11.99 -15.24
N CYS A 63 5.63 -13.22 -14.78
CA CYS A 63 6.47 -13.87 -13.76
C CYS A 63 7.91 -14.10 -14.26
N LEU A 64 8.07 -14.50 -15.53
CA LEU A 64 9.39 -14.67 -16.14
C LEU A 64 10.12 -13.33 -16.28
N ALA A 65 9.42 -12.26 -16.68
CA ALA A 65 10.01 -10.91 -16.76
C ALA A 65 10.48 -10.42 -15.38
N ALA A 66 9.63 -10.58 -14.35
CA ALA A 66 10.00 -10.29 -12.96
C ALA A 66 11.18 -11.12 -12.47
N LEU A 67 11.22 -12.41 -12.81
CA LEU A 67 12.35 -13.28 -12.48
C LEU A 67 13.65 -12.82 -13.15
N VAL A 68 13.60 -12.44 -14.43
CA VAL A 68 14.78 -11.93 -15.16
C VAL A 68 15.26 -10.61 -14.58
N ASP A 69 14.35 -9.69 -14.24
CA ASP A 69 14.70 -8.40 -13.61
C ASP A 69 15.45 -8.63 -12.28
N GLN A 70 14.89 -9.46 -11.41
CA GLN A 70 15.49 -9.74 -10.12
C GLN A 70 16.79 -10.54 -10.23
N ALA A 71 16.87 -11.51 -11.13
CA ALA A 71 18.09 -12.26 -11.39
C ALA A 71 19.20 -11.34 -11.94
N ALA A 72 18.86 -10.40 -12.83
CA ALA A 72 19.81 -9.41 -13.34
C ALA A 72 20.30 -8.47 -12.23
N LEU A 73 19.41 -8.02 -11.33
CA LEU A 73 19.79 -7.24 -10.14
C LEU A 73 20.76 -8.03 -9.25
N VAL A 74 20.43 -9.28 -8.90
CA VAL A 74 21.28 -10.11 -8.03
C VAL A 74 22.65 -10.31 -8.69
N ALA A 75 22.68 -10.72 -9.95
CA ALA A 75 23.92 -10.88 -10.69
C ALA A 75 24.74 -9.58 -10.74
N LEU A 76 24.08 -8.42 -10.91
CA LEU A 76 24.74 -7.12 -10.98
C LEU A 76 25.40 -6.77 -9.65
N VAL A 77 24.67 -6.90 -8.54
CA VAL A 77 25.20 -6.58 -7.21
C VAL A 77 26.30 -7.56 -6.82
N THR A 78 26.13 -8.85 -7.08
CA THR A 78 27.15 -9.87 -6.77
C THR A 78 28.41 -9.66 -7.60
N LEU A 79 28.29 -9.42 -8.91
CA LEU A 79 29.44 -9.16 -9.76
C LEU A 79 30.11 -7.84 -9.38
N ALA A 80 29.36 -6.78 -9.12
CA ALA A 80 29.92 -5.51 -8.65
C ALA A 80 30.71 -5.70 -7.35
N ALA A 81 30.15 -6.39 -6.35
CA ALA A 81 30.84 -6.67 -5.10
C ALA A 81 32.12 -7.51 -5.30
N HIS A 82 32.07 -8.53 -6.16
CA HIS A 82 33.23 -9.37 -6.48
C HIS A 82 34.34 -8.57 -7.19
N THR A 83 33.98 -7.71 -8.13
CA THR A 83 34.94 -6.89 -8.88
C THR A 83 35.63 -5.86 -7.99
N VAL A 84 34.89 -5.21 -7.10
CA VAL A 84 35.47 -4.29 -6.11
C VAL A 84 36.38 -5.07 -5.15
N GLY A 85 35.94 -6.22 -4.63
CA GLY A 85 36.73 -7.03 -3.71
C GLY A 85 38.07 -7.49 -4.31
N THR A 86 38.05 -8.01 -5.54
CA THR A 86 39.26 -8.45 -6.25
C THR A 86 40.17 -7.28 -6.64
N ALA A 87 39.61 -6.13 -7.03
CA ALA A 87 40.40 -4.94 -7.34
C ALA A 87 41.14 -4.39 -6.11
N VAL A 88 40.47 -4.39 -4.95
CA VAL A 88 41.06 -3.95 -3.67
C VAL A 88 42.16 -4.92 -3.22
N ILE A 89 41.89 -6.22 -3.21
CA ILE A 89 42.87 -7.23 -2.74
C ILE A 89 44.05 -7.36 -3.70
N GLY A 90 43.78 -7.39 -5.01
CA GLY A 90 44.80 -7.59 -6.04
C GLY A 90 45.52 -6.31 -6.48
N HIS A 91 45.11 -5.14 -5.98
CA HIS A 91 45.61 -3.81 -6.37
C HIS A 91 45.65 -3.60 -7.90
N ARG A 92 44.69 -4.18 -8.62
CA ARG A 92 44.59 -4.11 -10.08
C ARG A 92 43.21 -3.61 -10.47
N ALA A 93 43.17 -2.72 -11.47
CA ALA A 93 41.91 -2.25 -12.02
C ALA A 93 41.11 -3.41 -12.65
N PRO A 94 39.77 -3.37 -12.58
CA PRO A 94 38.92 -4.35 -13.24
C PRO A 94 39.17 -4.35 -14.75
N SER A 95 39.10 -5.53 -15.36
CA SER A 95 39.30 -5.66 -16.81
C SER A 95 38.20 -4.96 -17.60
N ALA A 96 38.51 -4.47 -18.80
CA ALA A 96 37.53 -3.85 -19.69
C ALA A 96 36.36 -4.80 -20.03
N ALA A 97 36.63 -6.12 -20.13
CA ALA A 97 35.61 -7.13 -20.35
C ALA A 97 34.61 -7.19 -19.18
N THR A 98 35.11 -7.17 -17.94
CA THR A 98 34.28 -7.16 -16.73
C THR A 98 33.39 -5.92 -16.66
N VAL A 99 33.93 -4.75 -16.99
CA VAL A 99 33.16 -3.50 -17.07
C VAL A 99 32.08 -3.60 -18.15
N GLY A 100 32.41 -4.17 -19.32
CA GLY A 100 31.45 -4.43 -20.40
C GLY A 100 30.29 -5.33 -19.96
N VAL A 101 30.57 -6.39 -19.19
CA VAL A 101 29.53 -7.27 -18.62
C VAL A 101 28.63 -6.51 -17.64
N LEU A 102 29.20 -5.69 -16.76
CA LEU A 102 28.42 -4.88 -15.82
C LEU A 102 27.49 -3.90 -16.55
N ILE A 103 27.98 -3.23 -17.60
CA ILE A 103 27.16 -2.33 -18.43
C ILE A 103 26.05 -3.12 -19.13
N GLY A 104 26.37 -4.27 -19.73
CA GLY A 104 25.38 -5.14 -20.36
C GLY A 104 24.29 -5.59 -19.40
N LEU A 105 24.66 -5.89 -18.15
CA LEU A 105 23.73 -6.33 -17.11
C LEU A 105 22.84 -5.19 -16.60
N VAL A 106 23.36 -3.96 -16.53
CA VAL A 106 22.56 -2.75 -16.27
C VAL A 106 21.53 -2.54 -17.37
N LEU A 107 21.93 -2.66 -18.65
CA LEU A 107 21.01 -2.51 -19.79
C LEU A 107 19.96 -3.63 -19.82
N LEU A 108 20.37 -4.88 -19.57
CA LEU A 108 19.47 -6.02 -19.47
C LEU A 108 18.43 -5.78 -18.37
N ARG A 109 18.88 -5.33 -17.19
CA ARG A 109 17.98 -5.02 -16.08
C ARG A 109 17.03 -3.90 -16.45
N ALA A 110 17.51 -2.78 -16.99
CA ALA A 110 16.65 -1.66 -17.39
C ALA A 110 15.56 -2.10 -18.38
N LEU A 111 15.92 -2.94 -19.36
CA LEU A 111 14.96 -3.51 -20.30
C LEU A 111 13.99 -4.48 -19.61
N ALA A 112 14.48 -5.33 -18.71
CA ALA A 112 13.66 -6.27 -17.96
C ALA A 112 12.65 -5.55 -17.06
N THR A 113 13.06 -4.51 -16.33
CA THR A 113 12.17 -3.67 -15.53
C THR A 113 11.07 -3.05 -16.38
N TRP A 114 11.43 -2.49 -17.55
CA TRP A 114 10.44 -1.91 -18.46
C TRP A 114 9.45 -2.96 -18.99
N ARG A 115 9.93 -4.13 -19.41
CA ARG A 115 9.07 -5.22 -19.90
C ARG A 115 8.19 -5.80 -18.79
N GLU A 116 8.71 -5.91 -17.58
CA GLU A 116 7.96 -6.38 -16.42
C GLU A 116 6.80 -5.43 -16.10
N MET A 117 7.07 -4.12 -16.04
CA MET A 117 6.06 -3.09 -15.81
C MET A 117 4.98 -3.04 -16.90
N ASP A 118 5.36 -3.17 -18.16
CA ASP A 118 4.43 -3.23 -19.30
C ASP A 118 3.51 -4.45 -19.22
N LEU A 119 4.09 -5.65 -19.04
CA LEU A 119 3.35 -6.90 -18.98
C LEU A 119 2.47 -7.01 -17.73
N SER A 120 2.89 -6.43 -16.60
CA SER A 120 2.15 -6.50 -15.36
C SER A 120 0.90 -5.63 -15.37
N HIS A 121 0.98 -4.42 -15.94
CA HIS A 121 -0.17 -3.54 -16.10
C HIS A 121 -1.14 -4.05 -17.17
N ASP A 122 -0.66 -4.57 -18.30
CA ASP A 122 -1.53 -5.19 -19.30
C ASP A 122 -2.34 -6.36 -18.70
N LEU A 123 -1.69 -7.21 -17.90
CA LEU A 123 -2.36 -8.28 -17.16
C LEU A 123 -3.40 -7.72 -16.17
N ALA A 124 -3.02 -6.73 -15.36
CA ALA A 124 -3.90 -6.14 -14.36
C ALA A 124 -5.14 -5.53 -15.00
N TYR A 125 -4.99 -4.73 -16.07
CA TYR A 125 -6.13 -4.09 -16.73
C TYR A 125 -7.08 -5.09 -17.39
N ARG A 126 -6.56 -6.18 -17.99
CA ARG A 126 -7.42 -7.25 -18.52
C ARG A 126 -8.24 -7.91 -17.43
N VAL A 127 -7.61 -8.24 -16.30
CA VAL A 127 -8.28 -8.84 -15.14
C VAL A 127 -9.32 -7.88 -14.56
N LEU A 128 -8.98 -6.60 -14.41
CA LEU A 128 -9.88 -5.55 -13.92
C LEU A 128 -11.09 -5.37 -14.83
N ALA A 129 -10.90 -5.37 -16.16
CA ALA A 129 -11.99 -5.26 -17.11
C ALA A 129 -13.00 -6.42 -16.96
N GLU A 130 -12.50 -7.66 -16.82
CA GLU A 130 -13.36 -8.83 -16.60
C GLU A 130 -14.09 -8.77 -15.25
N LEU A 131 -13.42 -8.31 -14.20
CA LEU A 131 -14.03 -8.13 -12.87
C LEU A 131 -15.13 -7.06 -12.91
N ARG A 132 -14.90 -5.93 -13.59
CA ARG A 132 -15.90 -4.88 -13.76
C ARG A 132 -17.17 -5.41 -14.42
N VAL A 133 -17.05 -6.17 -15.52
CA VAL A 133 -18.22 -6.78 -16.20
C VAL A 133 -18.97 -7.72 -15.25
N ARG A 134 -18.26 -8.62 -14.55
CA ARG A 134 -18.90 -9.55 -13.60
C ARG A 134 -19.60 -8.85 -12.44
N VAL A 135 -19.04 -7.76 -11.94
CA VAL A 135 -19.66 -6.92 -10.91
C VAL A 135 -20.93 -6.28 -11.46
N PHE A 136 -20.90 -5.67 -12.64
CA PHE A 136 -22.09 -5.07 -13.25
C PHE A 136 -23.20 -6.09 -13.50
N ASP A 137 -22.86 -7.25 -14.06
CA ASP A 137 -23.83 -8.32 -14.28
C ASP A 137 -24.42 -8.84 -12.96
N GLY A 138 -23.59 -8.97 -11.92
CA GLY A 138 -24.04 -9.36 -10.58
C GLY A 138 -25.00 -8.35 -9.97
N LEU A 139 -24.71 -7.05 -10.10
CA LEU A 139 -25.57 -5.96 -9.63
C LEU A 139 -26.89 -5.92 -10.41
N ALA A 140 -26.85 -6.08 -11.74
CA ALA A 140 -28.04 -6.13 -12.58
C ALA A 140 -28.98 -7.30 -12.20
N ARG A 141 -28.42 -8.49 -11.93
CA ARG A 141 -29.20 -9.66 -11.49
C ARG A 141 -29.79 -9.51 -10.08
N SER A 142 -29.12 -8.78 -9.19
CA SER A 142 -29.56 -8.61 -7.79
C SER A 142 -30.49 -7.40 -7.59
N ALA A 143 -30.66 -6.57 -8.62
CA ALA A 143 -31.53 -5.41 -8.61
C ALA A 143 -33.01 -5.68 -8.24
N PRO A 144 -33.66 -6.78 -8.70
CA PRO A 144 -35.07 -7.02 -8.41
C PRO A 144 -35.40 -7.38 -6.95
N ALA A 145 -34.42 -7.86 -6.17
CA ALA A 145 -34.68 -8.48 -4.86
C ALA A 145 -34.04 -7.76 -3.65
N ARG A 146 -33.13 -6.80 -3.85
CA ARG A 146 -32.29 -6.27 -2.75
C ARG A 146 -32.01 -4.76 -2.75
N ILE A 147 -32.50 -3.99 -3.72
CA ILE A 147 -32.34 -2.52 -3.76
C ILE A 147 -33.48 -1.80 -3.01
N ALA A 148 -33.98 -2.41 -1.94
CA ALA A 148 -34.94 -1.76 -1.05
C ALA A 148 -34.17 -0.86 -0.06
N GLY A 149 -33.64 0.27 -0.54
CA GLY A 149 -33.17 1.36 0.34
C GLY A 149 -31.75 1.92 0.13
N ARG A 150 -30.95 1.41 -0.82
CA ARG A 150 -29.67 2.04 -1.22
C ARG A 150 -29.73 2.49 -2.68
N ARG A 151 -29.14 3.64 -3.02
CA ARG A 151 -29.03 4.08 -4.42
C ARG A 151 -28.15 3.07 -5.15
N SER A 152 -28.65 2.48 -6.23
CA SER A 152 -27.92 1.52 -7.06
C SER A 152 -26.57 2.05 -7.55
N GLY A 153 -26.49 3.38 -7.77
CA GLY A 153 -25.25 4.09 -8.09
C GLY A 153 -24.17 3.98 -7.02
N ASP A 154 -24.53 4.13 -5.73
CA ASP A 154 -23.56 4.09 -4.63
C ASP A 154 -22.98 2.68 -4.43
N LEU A 155 -23.79 1.65 -4.68
CA LEU A 155 -23.33 0.26 -4.63
C LEU A 155 -22.39 -0.06 -5.81
N ALA A 156 -22.73 0.42 -7.00
CA ALA A 156 -21.88 0.25 -8.17
C ALA A 156 -20.55 0.99 -8.04
N SER A 157 -20.55 2.24 -7.56
CA SER A 157 -19.33 3.03 -7.37
C SER A 157 -18.41 2.41 -6.32
N THR A 158 -18.97 1.94 -5.20
CA THR A 158 -18.18 1.27 -4.15
C THR A 158 -17.55 -0.01 -4.69
N ALA A 159 -18.32 -0.85 -5.38
CA ALA A 159 -17.82 -2.11 -5.92
C ALA A 159 -16.76 -1.91 -7.02
N LEU A 160 -16.90 -0.88 -7.86
CA LEU A 160 -15.88 -0.54 -8.85
C LEU A 160 -14.59 -0.01 -8.20
N GLY A 161 -14.71 0.80 -7.15
CA GLY A 161 -13.57 1.25 -6.35
C GLY A 161 -12.81 0.07 -5.71
N ASP A 162 -13.53 -0.93 -5.20
CA ASP A 162 -12.92 -2.15 -4.67
C ASP A 162 -12.19 -2.96 -5.76
N VAL A 163 -12.71 -3.00 -6.99
CA VAL A 163 -12.04 -3.65 -8.13
C VAL A 163 -10.79 -2.89 -8.54
N GLU A 164 -10.80 -1.56 -8.52
CA GLU A 164 -9.63 -0.72 -8.80
C GLU A 164 -8.53 -0.90 -7.74
N ALA A 165 -8.91 -1.06 -6.47
CA ALA A 165 -7.95 -1.37 -5.42
C ALA A 165 -7.17 -2.68 -5.67
N LEU A 166 -7.72 -3.61 -6.47
CA LEU A 166 -7.01 -4.84 -6.86
C LEU A 166 -5.94 -4.62 -7.95
N GLU A 167 -5.90 -3.45 -8.61
CA GLU A 167 -4.89 -3.13 -9.63
C GLU A 167 -3.49 -3.35 -9.09
N PHE A 168 -3.20 -2.77 -7.91
CA PHE A 168 -1.89 -2.89 -7.28
C PHE A 168 -1.53 -4.36 -6.97
N PHE A 169 -2.51 -5.16 -6.56
CA PHE A 169 -2.31 -6.58 -6.27
C PHE A 169 -1.96 -7.37 -7.54
N TYR A 170 -2.72 -7.19 -8.63
CA TYR A 170 -2.48 -7.92 -9.87
C TYR A 170 -1.25 -7.43 -10.64
N ALA A 171 -0.97 -6.13 -10.64
CA ALA A 171 0.19 -5.57 -11.30
C ALA A 171 1.48 -5.83 -10.51
N HIS A 172 1.50 -5.58 -9.20
CA HIS A 172 2.77 -5.52 -8.46
C HIS A 172 2.96 -6.61 -7.41
N ALA A 173 1.90 -7.20 -6.86
CA ALA A 173 2.07 -8.18 -5.79
C ALA A 173 2.39 -9.59 -6.31
N ILE A 174 1.56 -10.13 -7.21
CA ILE A 174 1.64 -11.55 -7.58
C ILE A 174 2.98 -11.91 -8.22
N ALA A 175 3.32 -11.26 -9.34
CA ALA A 175 4.53 -11.59 -10.09
C ALA A 175 5.79 -11.33 -9.27
N GLN A 176 5.83 -10.20 -8.57
CA GLN A 176 6.98 -9.80 -7.74
C GLN A 176 7.17 -10.72 -6.53
N LEU A 177 6.10 -11.15 -5.85
CA LEU A 177 6.21 -12.09 -4.73
C LEU A 177 6.69 -13.47 -5.19
N LEU A 178 6.18 -13.97 -6.32
CA LEU A 178 6.61 -15.25 -6.88
C LEU A 178 8.08 -15.21 -7.31
N ALA A 179 8.47 -14.18 -8.05
CA ALA A 179 9.86 -13.98 -8.47
C ALA A 179 10.79 -13.86 -7.25
N SER A 180 10.43 -13.02 -6.26
CA SER A 180 11.25 -12.80 -5.06
C SER A 180 11.40 -14.07 -4.25
N GLY A 181 10.32 -14.83 -4.07
CA GLY A 181 10.35 -16.11 -3.38
C GLY A 181 11.26 -17.12 -4.07
N LEU A 182 11.20 -17.19 -5.40
CA LEU A 182 12.04 -18.09 -6.19
C LEU A 182 13.53 -17.70 -6.14
N VAL A 183 13.83 -16.41 -6.33
CA VAL A 183 15.21 -15.89 -6.25
C VAL A 183 15.78 -16.07 -4.85
N PHE A 184 15.00 -15.77 -3.81
CA PHE A 184 15.40 -15.99 -2.42
C PHE A 184 15.68 -17.46 -2.13
N ALA A 185 14.79 -18.37 -2.53
CA ALA A 185 14.97 -19.80 -2.36
C ALA A 185 16.23 -20.30 -3.10
N ALA A 186 16.41 -19.89 -4.36
CA ALA A 186 17.58 -20.26 -5.15
C ALA A 186 18.88 -19.75 -4.53
N ALA A 187 18.91 -18.49 -4.08
CA ALA A 187 20.07 -17.91 -3.40
C ALA A 187 20.39 -18.62 -2.09
N ALA A 188 19.37 -18.91 -1.26
CA ALA A 188 19.54 -19.64 -0.01
C ALA A 188 20.05 -21.07 -0.25
N THR A 189 19.51 -21.79 -1.23
CA THR A 189 19.98 -23.13 -1.61
C THR A 189 21.43 -23.09 -2.08
N LEU A 190 21.78 -22.15 -2.97
CA LEU A 190 23.16 -21.98 -3.44
C LEU A 190 24.11 -21.70 -2.29
N LEU A 191 23.73 -20.82 -1.37
CA LEU A 191 24.53 -20.47 -0.19
C LEU A 191 24.73 -21.68 0.73
N GLY A 192 23.69 -22.48 0.94
CA GLY A 192 23.75 -23.72 1.72
C GLY A 192 24.68 -24.77 1.09
N ILE A 193 24.70 -24.87 -0.24
CA ILE A 193 25.62 -25.76 -0.97
C ILE A 193 27.08 -25.28 -0.84
N LEU A 194 27.32 -23.96 -0.96
CA LEU A 194 28.66 -23.39 -0.83
C LEU A 194 29.22 -23.51 0.60
N GLY A 195 28.37 -23.37 1.60
CA GLY A 195 28.75 -23.55 2.99
C GLY A 195 27.59 -23.27 3.95
N PRO A 196 27.19 -24.22 4.80
CA PRO A 196 26.06 -24.03 5.71
C PRO A 196 26.26 -22.90 6.73
N TRP A 197 27.52 -22.52 7.00
CA TRP A 197 27.84 -21.42 7.91
C TRP A 197 27.47 -20.04 7.32
N LEU A 198 27.52 -19.83 6.00
CA LEU A 198 27.06 -18.57 5.40
C LEU A 198 25.55 -18.42 5.59
N LEU A 199 24.81 -19.53 5.50
CA LEU A 199 23.37 -19.54 5.76
C LEU A 199 23.07 -19.07 7.18
N LEU A 200 23.86 -19.53 8.16
CA LEU A 200 23.74 -19.12 9.56
C LEU A 200 23.93 -17.61 9.79
N ALA A 201 24.74 -16.95 8.95
CA ALA A 201 24.93 -15.50 9.02
C ALA A 201 23.75 -14.71 8.40
N VAL A 202 23.14 -15.24 7.33
CA VAL A 202 22.08 -14.54 6.58
C VAL A 202 20.69 -14.79 7.16
N VAL A 203 20.42 -16.00 7.65
CA VAL A 203 19.09 -16.42 8.15
C VAL A 203 18.58 -15.53 9.29
N PRO A 204 19.36 -15.18 10.34
CA PRO A 204 18.87 -14.31 11.41
C PRO A 204 18.45 -12.93 10.90
N VAL A 205 19.23 -12.36 9.97
CA VAL A 205 18.93 -11.06 9.35
C VAL A 205 17.66 -11.16 8.52
N ALA A 206 17.51 -12.21 7.70
CA ALA A 206 16.32 -12.46 6.91
C ALA A 206 15.06 -12.66 7.78
N LEU A 207 15.16 -13.38 8.90
CA LEU A 207 14.07 -13.51 9.87
C LEU A 207 13.71 -12.16 10.48
N LEU A 208 14.70 -11.33 10.85
CA LEU A 208 14.47 -10.02 11.44
C LEU A 208 13.73 -9.09 10.47
N LEU A 209 14.13 -9.10 9.19
CA LEU A 209 13.46 -8.38 8.10
C LEU A 209 12.03 -8.86 7.89
N LEU A 210 11.79 -10.17 7.94
CA LEU A 210 10.45 -10.74 7.80
C LEU A 210 9.56 -10.42 9.01
N TRP A 211 10.14 -10.33 10.20
CA TRP A 211 9.43 -10.11 11.46
C TRP A 211 9.09 -8.63 11.70
N SER A 212 9.90 -7.70 11.19
CA SER A 212 9.68 -6.25 11.28
C SER A 212 8.25 -5.80 10.91
N PRO A 213 7.70 -6.13 9.71
CA PRO A 213 6.36 -5.68 9.34
C PRO A 213 5.24 -6.32 10.17
N LEU A 214 5.50 -7.48 10.79
CA LEU A 214 4.55 -8.20 11.64
C LEU A 214 4.44 -7.55 13.02
N LEU A 215 5.57 -7.18 13.62
CA LEU A 215 5.60 -6.44 14.89
C LEU A 215 4.93 -5.07 14.76
N GLU A 216 5.19 -4.38 13.66
CA GLU A 216 4.64 -3.05 13.42
C GLU A 216 3.21 -3.05 12.85
N ALA A 217 2.60 -4.22 12.64
CA ALA A 217 1.28 -4.31 12.01
C ALA A 217 0.21 -3.48 12.76
N ARG A 218 0.19 -3.55 14.10
CA ARG A 218 -0.72 -2.75 14.93
C ARG A 218 -0.43 -1.26 14.86
N GLY A 219 0.84 -0.88 15.01
CA GLY A 219 1.25 0.53 14.95
C GLY A 219 0.99 1.16 13.57
N ARG A 220 1.12 0.38 12.49
CA ARG A 220 0.75 0.82 11.13
C ARG A 220 -0.76 0.98 10.97
N ALA A 221 -1.56 0.07 11.51
CA ALA A 221 -3.01 0.16 11.48
C ALA A 221 -3.53 1.41 12.22
N GLU A 222 -2.98 1.69 13.41
CA GLU A 222 -3.31 2.89 14.18
C GLU A 222 -2.90 4.18 13.47
N ARG A 223 -1.70 4.22 12.90
CA ARG A 223 -1.22 5.36 12.10
C ARG A 223 -2.14 5.59 10.88
N GLY A 224 -2.49 4.52 10.16
CA GLY A 224 -3.39 4.58 9.01
C GLY A 224 -4.83 4.97 9.36
N ALA A 225 -5.33 4.60 10.55
CA ALA A 225 -6.63 5.06 11.04
C ALA A 225 -6.62 6.57 11.33
N ARG A 226 -5.56 7.08 11.97
CA ARG A 226 -5.38 8.51 12.22
C ARG A 226 -5.28 9.33 10.94
N THR A 227 -4.52 8.88 9.95
CA THR A 227 -4.42 9.56 8.65
C THR A 227 -5.76 9.61 7.93
N ARG A 228 -6.54 8.51 7.95
CA ARG A 228 -7.87 8.48 7.34
C ARG A 228 -8.86 9.41 8.05
N ALA A 229 -8.81 9.49 9.38
CA ALA A 229 -9.65 10.42 10.13
C ALA A 229 -9.32 11.88 9.77
N ALA A 230 -8.03 12.25 9.77
CA ALA A 230 -7.61 13.60 9.41
C ALA A 230 -7.98 13.99 7.96
N LEU A 231 -7.87 13.04 7.02
CA LEU A 231 -8.31 13.26 5.63
C LEU A 231 -9.83 13.44 5.51
N ALA A 232 -10.61 12.73 6.32
CA ALA A 232 -12.05 12.88 6.36
C ALA A 232 -12.45 14.27 6.89
N ASP A 233 -11.79 14.73 7.96
CA ASP A 233 -12.02 16.07 8.53
C ASP A 233 -11.68 17.18 7.52
N LEU A 234 -10.52 17.09 6.86
CA LEU A 234 -10.11 18.05 5.81
C LEU A 234 -11.08 18.05 4.62
N SER A 235 -11.58 16.88 4.23
CA SER A 235 -12.56 16.77 3.15
C SER A 235 -13.88 17.43 3.55
N ALA A 236 -14.33 17.23 4.78
CA ALA A 236 -15.54 17.86 5.31
C ALA A 236 -15.41 19.39 5.35
N GLU A 237 -14.32 19.92 5.89
CA GLU A 237 -14.06 21.36 5.96
C GLU A 237 -13.99 22.00 4.57
N SER A 238 -13.35 21.32 3.61
CA SER A 238 -13.31 21.77 2.21
C SER A 238 -14.69 21.81 1.57
N THR A 239 -15.55 20.83 1.89
CA THR A 239 -16.91 20.77 1.34
C THR A 239 -17.79 21.87 1.96
N GLU A 240 -17.68 22.07 3.27
CA GLU A 240 -18.41 23.11 4.00
C GLU A 240 -18.01 24.53 3.57
N ALA A 241 -16.72 24.77 3.31
CA ALA A 241 -16.24 26.04 2.76
C ALA A 241 -16.81 26.32 1.35
N VAL A 242 -16.96 25.30 0.51
CA VAL A 242 -17.54 25.44 -0.83
C VAL A 242 -19.05 25.69 -0.74
N ASP A 243 -19.77 24.98 0.12
CA ASP A 243 -21.20 25.18 0.32
C ASP A 243 -21.51 26.53 0.97
N GLY A 244 -20.65 27.04 1.86
CA GLY A 244 -20.78 28.35 2.49
C GLY A 244 -20.57 29.55 1.56
N LEU A 245 -20.07 29.34 0.34
CA LEU A 245 -19.88 30.37 -0.70
C LEU A 245 -21.07 30.48 -1.67
N ARG A 246 -22.08 29.61 -1.55
CA ARG A 246 -23.30 29.61 -2.37
C ARG A 246 -24.48 30.27 -1.66
#